data_AF-A0A8T4A3R1-F1
#
_entry.id   AF-A0A8T4A3R1-F1
#
_cell.length_a   1.000
_cell.length_b   1.000
_cell.length_c   1.000
_cell.angle_alpha   90.00
_cell.angle_beta   90.00
_cell.angle_gamma   90.00
#
_symmetry.space_group_name_H-M   'P 1'
#
loop_
_entity.id
_entity.type
_entity.pdbx_description
1 polymer ?
#
loop_
_entity_poly.entity_id
_entity_poly.type
_entity_poly.pdbx_seq_one_letter_code
_entity_poly.pdbx_strand_id
1 'polypeptide(L)'
;MATESYYKVVLDSNFLLLPLQFRIDIFAELDKLLDVRYEVYVTKGVIEELKKIKSRHARAALSIANKLPVIDAEGGVDEALLKLASKDIIIATNDKFLKEKIRKKGAPVVYLRQRKYLAIDGYIR
;
A
#
# COMPACT_ATOMS: atom_id res chain seq x y z
N MET A 1 -6.33 -29.83 -1.64
CA MET A 1 -5.95 -28.65 -2.43
C MET A 1 -6.10 -27.45 -1.52
N ALA A 2 -4.99 -26.83 -1.09
CA ALA A 2 -5.09 -25.58 -0.35
C ALA A 2 -5.58 -24.51 -1.32
N THR A 3 -6.72 -23.88 -1.00
CA THR A 3 -7.16 -22.68 -1.73
C THR A 3 -6.13 -21.60 -1.46
N GLU A 4 -5.35 -21.19 -2.47
CA GLU A 4 -4.48 -20.03 -2.36
C GLU A 4 -5.32 -18.81 -1.95
N SER A 5 -5.00 -18.23 -0.80
CA SER A 5 -5.66 -17.02 -0.30
C SER A 5 -5.41 -15.85 -1.26
N TYR A 6 -6.46 -15.09 -1.61
CA TYR A 6 -6.35 -13.90 -2.45
C TYR A 6 -6.29 -12.64 -1.57
N TYR A 7 -5.24 -11.84 -1.75
CA TYR A 7 -5.01 -10.62 -0.98
C TYR A 7 -5.24 -9.35 -1.82
N LYS A 8 -5.69 -8.28 -1.16
CA LYS A 8 -5.63 -6.93 -1.73
C LYS A 8 -4.51 -6.16 -1.08
N VAL A 9 -3.60 -5.60 -1.87
CA VAL A 9 -2.52 -4.72 -1.38
C VAL A 9 -2.93 -3.28 -1.63
N VAL A 10 -3.26 -2.52 -0.58
CA VAL A 10 -3.69 -1.12 -0.72
C VAL A 10 -2.50 -0.20 -0.46
N LEU A 11 -2.11 0.58 -1.47
CA LEU A 11 -0.99 1.51 -1.39
C LEU A 11 -1.41 2.87 -0.83
N ASP A 12 -0.62 3.38 0.11
CA ASP A 12 -0.66 4.75 0.60
C ASP A 12 0.04 5.73 -0.38
N SER A 13 -0.32 7.01 -0.34
CA SER A 13 0.26 8.09 -1.16
C SER A 13 1.78 8.16 -1.01
N ASN A 14 2.28 8.09 0.22
CA ASN A 14 3.72 8.12 0.50
C ASN A 14 4.44 6.88 -0.01
N PHE A 15 3.76 5.73 -0.05
CA PHE A 15 4.32 4.49 -0.56
C PHE A 15 4.53 4.55 -2.08
N LEU A 16 3.62 5.20 -2.81
CA LEU A 16 3.75 5.45 -4.25
C LEU A 16 4.89 6.41 -4.63
N LEU A 17 5.41 7.19 -3.67
CA LEU A 17 6.55 8.08 -3.89
C LEU A 17 7.90 7.35 -3.77
N LEU A 18 7.93 6.17 -3.14
CA LEU A 18 9.17 5.43 -2.86
C LEU A 18 10.00 5.10 -4.12
N PRO A 19 9.40 4.66 -5.26
CA PRO A 19 10.18 4.38 -6.47
C PRO A 19 10.99 5.58 -6.96
N LEU A 20 10.46 6.78 -6.75
CA LEU A 20 11.06 8.01 -7.24
C LEU A 20 12.10 8.57 -6.27
N GLN A 21 11.90 8.34 -4.97
CA GLN A 21 12.81 8.79 -3.92
C GLN A 21 14.02 7.86 -3.75
N PHE A 22 13.80 6.55 -3.83
CA PHE A 22 14.81 5.55 -3.48
C PHE A 22 15.23 4.64 -4.65
N ARG A 23 14.68 4.88 -5.85
CA ARG A 23 14.96 4.08 -7.07
C ARG A 23 14.72 2.59 -6.86
N ILE A 24 13.61 2.27 -6.19
CA ILE A 24 13.16 0.91 -5.90
C ILE A 24 11.94 0.57 -6.77
N ASP A 25 11.90 -0.65 -7.32
CA ASP A 25 10.69 -1.16 -7.96
C ASP A 25 9.80 -1.81 -6.90
N ILE A 26 8.77 -1.08 -6.45
CA ILE A 26 7.89 -1.56 -5.39
C ILE A 26 7.04 -2.76 -5.84
N PHE A 27 6.76 -2.93 -7.14
CA PHE A 27 5.96 -4.05 -7.62
C PHE A 27 6.80 -5.32 -7.63
N ALA A 28 8.02 -5.25 -8.17
CA ALA A 28 8.95 -6.37 -8.13
C ALA A 28 9.31 -6.78 -6.69
N GLU A 29 9.42 -5.81 -5.76
CA GLU A 29 9.65 -6.11 -4.36
C GLU A 29 8.42 -6.67 -3.64
N LEU A 30 7.20 -6.30 -4.05
CA LEU A 30 5.98 -6.96 -3.58
C LEU A 30 5.93 -8.41 -4.06
N ASP A 31 6.21 -8.68 -5.34
CA ASP A 31 6.26 -10.04 -5.91
C ASP A 31 7.29 -10.92 -5.21
N LYS A 32 8.45 -10.35 -4.85
CA LYS A 32 9.50 -11.06 -4.12
C LYS A 32 9.12 -11.34 -2.65
N LEU A 33 8.37 -10.43 -2.04
CA LEU A 33 8.01 -10.49 -0.62
C LEU A 33 6.76 -11.35 -0.37
N LEU A 34 5.78 -11.30 -1.27
CA LEU A 34 4.46 -11.89 -1.12
C LEU A 34 4.33 -13.15 -1.96
N ASP A 35 4.53 -14.31 -1.34
CA ASP A 35 4.32 -15.63 -1.98
C ASP A 35 2.85 -16.06 -1.95
N VAL A 36 1.96 -15.17 -2.37
CA VAL A 36 0.50 -15.36 -2.41
C VAL A 36 -0.10 -14.64 -3.60
N ARG A 37 -1.33 -15.00 -3.98
CA ARG A 37 -2.05 -14.22 -5.01
C ARG A 37 -2.49 -12.90 -4.44
N TYR A 38 -2.23 -11.83 -5.17
CA TYR A 38 -2.69 -10.51 -4.78
C TYR A 38 -2.96 -9.60 -5.97
N GLU A 39 -3.66 -8.50 -5.70
CA GLU A 39 -3.82 -7.39 -6.62
C GLU A 39 -3.62 -6.07 -5.86
N VAL A 40 -3.05 -5.09 -6.56
CA VAL A 40 -2.67 -3.80 -5.98
C VAL A 40 -3.75 -2.76 -6.22
N TYR A 41 -4.15 -2.07 -5.15
CA TYR A 41 -5.21 -1.07 -5.14
C TYR A 41 -4.71 0.27 -4.59
N VAL A 42 -5.44 1.32 -4.91
CA VAL A 42 -5.35 2.64 -4.25
C VAL A 42 -6.74 3.07 -3.78
N THR A 43 -6.80 3.96 -2.80
CA THR A 43 -8.07 4.62 -2.46
C THR A 43 -8.28 5.86 -3.33
N LYS A 44 -9.54 6.32 -3.45
CA LYS A 44 -9.84 7.59 -4.10
C LYS A 44 -9.11 8.77 -3.43
N GLY A 45 -9.00 8.73 -2.10
CA GLY A 45 -8.28 9.75 -1.32
C GLY A 45 -6.81 9.87 -1.70
N VAL A 46 -6.12 8.76 -1.98
CA VAL A 46 -4.72 8.75 -2.44
C VAL A 46 -4.58 9.50 -3.77
N ILE A 47 -5.48 9.24 -4.72
CA ILE A 47 -5.50 9.94 -6.01
C ILE A 47 -5.72 11.45 -5.81
N GLU A 48 -6.65 11.83 -4.94
CA GLU A 48 -6.97 13.23 -4.66
C GLU A 48 -5.82 13.97 -3.95
N GLU A 49 -5.12 13.30 -3.04
CA GLU A 49 -3.95 13.85 -2.36
C GLU A 49 -2.79 14.09 -3.33
N LEU A 50 -2.46 13.09 -4.15
CA LEU A 50 -1.39 13.21 -5.15
C LEU A 50 -1.66 14.33 -6.16
N LYS A 51 -2.93 14.60 -6.51
CA LYS A 51 -3.32 15.75 -7.37
C LYS A 51 -3.04 17.10 -6.73
N LYS A 52 -3.11 17.21 -5.40
CA LYS A 52 -2.88 18.48 -4.66
C LYS A 52 -1.40 18.82 -4.53
N ILE A 53 -0.52 17.81 -4.61
CA ILE A 53 0.92 18.00 -4.44
C ILE A 53 1.57 18.49 -5.75
N LYS A 54 2.10 19.71 -5.74
CA LYS A 54 2.82 20.29 -6.89
C LYS A 54 4.28 19.83 -6.92
N SER A 55 4.53 18.57 -7.31
CA SER A 55 5.90 18.08 -7.53
C SER A 55 6.00 17.12 -8.72
N ARG A 56 7.20 16.99 -9.30
CA ARG A 56 7.44 16.02 -10.38
C ARG A 56 7.20 14.59 -9.91
N HIS A 57 7.55 14.31 -8.65
CA HIS A 57 7.39 12.97 -8.07
C HIS A 57 5.91 12.64 -7.87
N ALA A 58 5.11 13.60 -7.38
CA ALA A 58 3.68 13.42 -7.23
C ALA A 58 2.98 13.18 -8.58
N ARG A 59 3.39 13.88 -9.66
CA ARG A 59 2.84 13.63 -11.00
C ARG A 59 3.13 12.21 -11.51
N ALA A 60 4.34 11.72 -11.31
CA ALA A 60 4.70 10.37 -11.69
C ALA A 60 3.99 9.32 -10.82
N ALA A 61 3.93 9.52 -9.50
CA ALA A 61 3.16 8.67 -8.60
C ALA A 61 1.66 8.64 -8.95
N LEU A 62 1.07 9.78 -9.32
CA LEU A 62 -0.31 9.87 -9.79
C LEU A 62 -0.52 9.10 -11.10
N SER A 63 0.46 9.10 -12.01
CA SER A 63 0.40 8.30 -13.24
C SER A 63 0.41 6.80 -12.95
N ILE A 64 1.13 6.36 -11.90
CA ILE A 64 1.09 4.98 -11.42
C ILE A 64 -0.28 4.69 -10.79
N ALA A 65 -0.73 5.53 -9.85
CA ALA A 65 -2.00 5.35 -9.13
C ALA A 65 -3.21 5.24 -10.06
N ASN A 66 -3.28 6.07 -11.11
CA ASN A 66 -4.39 6.06 -12.07
C ASN A 66 -4.49 4.78 -12.91
N LYS A 67 -3.46 3.92 -12.91
CA LYS A 67 -3.48 2.61 -13.59
C LYS A 67 -3.94 1.47 -12.68
N LEU A 68 -4.07 1.74 -11.38
CA LEU A 68 -4.45 0.74 -10.39
C LEU A 68 -5.97 0.79 -10.15
N PRO A 69 -6.61 -0.35 -9.86
CA PRO A 69 -8.00 -0.36 -9.43
C PRO A 69 -8.19 0.47 -8.15
N VAL A 70 -9.31 1.19 -8.09
CA VAL A 70 -9.68 1.99 -6.94
C VAL A 70 -10.56 1.15 -6.00
N ILE A 71 -10.16 1.06 -4.74
CA ILE A 71 -11.00 0.51 -3.68
C ILE A 71 -11.72 1.65 -2.97
N ASP A 72 -13.04 1.53 -2.85
CA ASP A 72 -13.85 2.56 -2.21
C ASP A 72 -13.75 2.47 -0.69
N ALA A 73 -13.58 3.62 -0.05
CA ALA A 73 -13.50 3.77 1.39
C ALA A 73 -13.73 5.23 1.76
N GLU A 74 -14.70 5.46 2.64
CA GLU A 74 -15.08 6.79 3.08
C GLU A 74 -14.08 7.39 4.10
N GLY A 75 -13.91 8.71 4.06
CA GLY A 75 -13.11 9.46 5.01
C GLY A 75 -11.77 9.95 4.44
N GLY A 76 -10.92 10.48 5.31
CA GLY A 76 -9.54 10.83 4.96
C GLY A 76 -8.71 9.59 4.62
N VAL A 77 -7.55 9.75 3.95
CA VAL A 77 -6.70 8.62 3.51
C VAL A 77 -6.40 7.65 4.65
N ASP A 78 -5.91 8.14 5.79
CA ASP A 78 -5.60 7.30 6.95
C ASP A 78 -6.85 6.59 7.51
N GLU A 79 -7.99 7.28 7.58
CA GLU A 79 -9.24 6.72 8.07
C GLU A 79 -9.74 5.61 7.14
N ALA A 80 -9.68 5.84 5.83
CA ALA A 80 -10.02 4.87 4.80
C ALA A 80 -9.13 3.62 4.90
N LEU A 81 -7.81 3.79 5.02
CA LEU A 81 -6.87 2.67 5.21
C LEU A 81 -7.18 1.89 6.50
N LEU A 82 -7.52 2.58 7.59
CA LEU A 82 -7.93 1.94 8.84
C LEU A 82 -9.27 1.19 8.70
N LYS A 83 -10.23 1.68 7.92
CA LYS A 83 -11.50 0.98 7.65
C LYS A 83 -11.28 -0.28 6.82
N LEU A 84 -10.35 -0.22 5.85
CA LEU A 84 -9.99 -1.36 4.99
C LEU A 84 -9.15 -2.43 5.71
N ALA A 85 -8.48 -2.08 6.80
CA ALA A 85 -7.62 -2.99 7.54
C ALA A 85 -8.38 -4.26 8.02
N SER A 86 -8.16 -5.37 7.31
CA SER A 86 -8.70 -6.70 7.60
C SER A 86 -7.64 -7.77 7.30
N LYS A 87 -7.91 -9.04 7.65
CA LYS A 87 -6.94 -10.13 7.51
C LYS A 87 -6.56 -10.45 6.06
N ASP A 88 -7.42 -10.08 5.11
CA ASP A 88 -7.23 -10.35 3.67
C ASP A 88 -6.77 -9.09 2.90
N ILE A 89 -6.52 -7.99 3.62
CA ILE A 89 -6.05 -6.72 3.07
C ILE A 89 -4.71 -6.37 3.69
N ILE A 90 -3.69 -6.31 2.83
CA ILE A 90 -2.35 -5.82 3.16
C ILE A 90 -2.34 -4.31 2.93
N ILE A 91 -1.97 -3.53 3.94
CA ILE A 91 -1.79 -2.09 3.76
C ILE A 91 -0.30 -1.79 3.56
N ALA A 92 0.05 -1.09 2.49
CA ALA A 92 1.42 -0.67 2.23
C ALA A 92 1.60 0.80 2.67
N THR A 93 2.23 1.00 3.82
CA THR A 93 2.54 2.34 4.37
C THR A 93 3.85 2.34 5.14
N ASN A 94 4.54 3.48 5.12
CA ASN A 94 5.73 3.73 5.90
C ASN A 94 5.46 4.55 7.17
N ASP A 95 4.22 4.99 7.40
CA ASP A 95 3.84 5.71 8.61
C ASP A 95 3.81 4.75 9.82
N LYS A 96 4.62 5.06 10.83
CA LYS A 96 4.75 4.22 12.03
C LYS A 96 3.46 4.16 12.84
N PHE A 97 2.75 5.28 13.00
CA PHE A 97 1.52 5.34 13.78
C PHE A 97 0.38 4.61 13.08
N LEU A 98 0.28 4.77 11.76
CA LEU A 98 -0.71 4.09 10.95
C LEU A 98 -0.46 2.58 10.95
N LYS A 99 0.80 2.15 10.77
CA LYS A 99 1.21 0.75 10.90
C LYS A 99 0.75 0.14 12.23
N GLU A 100 1.03 0.79 13.36
CA GLU A 100 0.62 0.28 14.69
C GLU A 100 -0.90 0.11 14.79
N LYS A 101 -1.68 1.07 14.30
CA LYS A 101 -3.15 1.02 14.32
C LYS A 101 -3.70 -0.08 13.41
N ILE A 102 -3.14 -0.26 12.22
CA ILE A 102 -3.54 -1.32 11.27
C ILE A 102 -3.22 -2.70 11.85
N ARG A 103 -2.04 -2.88 12.44
CA ARG A 103 -1.65 -4.14 13.08
C ARG A 103 -2.56 -4.49 14.26
N LYS A 104 -3.01 -3.51 15.05
CA LYS A 104 -4.02 -3.73 16.11
C LYS A 104 -5.36 -4.25 15.57
N LYS A 105 -5.70 -3.97 14.31
CA LYS A 105 -6.88 -4.53 13.62
C LYS A 105 -6.62 -5.92 13.01
N GLY A 106 -5.39 -6.43 13.12
CA GLY A 106 -5.00 -7.75 12.62
C GLY A 106 -4.59 -7.80 11.15
N ALA A 107 -4.62 -6.67 10.44
CA ALA A 107 -4.26 -6.59 9.03
C ALA A 107 -2.74 -6.55 8.83
N PRO A 108 -2.17 -7.31 7.88
CA PRO A 108 -0.75 -7.25 7.55
C PRO A 108 -0.35 -5.87 6.97
N VAL A 109 0.90 -5.46 7.21
CA VAL A 109 1.44 -4.18 6.73
C VAL A 109 2.76 -4.40 5.99
N VAL A 110 2.85 -3.89 4.77
CA VAL A 110 4.10 -3.81 4.00
C VAL A 110 4.70 -2.42 4.14
N TYR A 111 6.02 -2.34 4.30
CA TYR A 111 6.75 -1.08 4.47
C TYR A 111 8.16 -1.17 3.91
N LEU A 112 8.72 -0.03 3.48
CA LEU A 112 10.12 0.04 3.06
C LEU A 112 11.06 -0.04 4.26
N ARG A 113 12.00 -0.99 4.23
CA ARG A 113 13.04 -1.20 5.24
C ARG A 113 14.41 -0.81 4.68
N GLN A 114 15.20 -0.12 5.51
CA GLN A 114 16.56 0.35 5.18
C GLN A 114 16.66 1.16 3.87
N ARG A 115 15.54 1.73 3.38
CA ARG A 115 15.45 2.42 2.09
C ARG A 115 15.88 1.57 0.89
N LYS A 116 15.79 0.24 1.00
CA LYS A 116 16.34 -0.70 0.01
C LYS A 116 15.38 -1.81 -0.41
N TYR A 117 14.60 -2.35 0.53
CA TYR A 117 13.75 -3.51 0.25
C TYR A 117 12.44 -3.43 1.04
N LEU A 118 11.40 -4.08 0.54
CA LEU A 118 10.13 -4.16 1.25
C LEU A 118 10.19 -5.26 2.33
N ALA A 119 9.55 -5.00 3.46
CA ALA A 119 9.36 -5.95 4.54
C ALA A 119 7.89 -5.97 4.95
N ILE A 120 7.48 -7.07 5.57
CA ILE A 120 6.12 -7.26 6.07
C ILE A 120 6.10 -7.39 7.59
N ASP A 121 5.06 -6.82 8.20
CA ASP A 121 4.67 -7.04 9.60
C ASP A 121 3.27 -7.63 9.63
N GLY A 122 3.15 -8.84 10.17
CA GLY A 122 1.91 -9.58 10.29
C GLY A 122 1.93 -10.92 9.60
N TYR A 123 0.79 -11.59 9.66
CA TYR A 123 0.63 -12.95 9.15
C TYR A 123 -0.19 -12.93 7.88
N ILE A 124 0.36 -13.57 6.85
CA ILE A 124 -0.31 -13.95 5.61
C ILE A 124 -0.54 -15.46 5.71
N ARG A 125 -1.71 -15.93 5.26
CA ARG A 125 -2.16 -17.32 5.33
C ARG A 125 -1.98 -18.04 4.01
#